data_AF-A0A7V6GNW3-F1
#
_entry.id   AF-A0A7V6GNW3-F1
#
_cell.length_a   1.000
_cell.length_b   1.000
_cell.length_c   1.000
_cell.angle_alpha   90.00
_cell.angle_beta   90.00
_cell.angle_gamma   90.00
#
_symmetry.space_group_name_H-M   'P 1'
#
loop_
_entity.id
_entity.type
_entity.pdbx_description
1 polymer ?
#
loop_
_entity_poly.entity_id
_entity_poly.type
_entity_poly.pdbx_seq_one_letter_code
_entity_poly.pdbx_strand_id
1 'polypeptide(L)' 'MFEYKVVEAKNHKDAEDLMNKYARDGWRVISNTYWNKFKTVLIITFERSI' A
#
# COMPACT_ATOMS: atom_id res chain seq x y z
N MET A 1 -3.79 -8.88 17.48
CA MET A 1 -2.80 -7.77 17.39
C MET A 1 -2.80 -7.28 15.95
N PHE A 2 -2.25 -6.10 15.59
CA PHE A 2 -2.18 -5.69 14.17
C PHE A 2 -0.73 -5.69 13.66
N GLU A 3 -0.55 -6.19 12.44
CA GLU A 3 0.67 -6.06 11.64
C GLU A 3 0.46 -4.97 10.58
N TYR A 4 1.47 -4.15 10.32
CA TYR A 4 1.40 -3.09 9.31
C TYR A 4 2.45 -3.27 8.23
N LYS A 5 2.09 -2.88 7.00
CA LYS A 5 2.98 -2.93 5.84
C LYS A 5 2.84 -1.66 5.01
N VAL A 6 3.97 -1.10 4.58
CA VAL A 6 4.03 0.11 3.76
C VAL A 6 4.75 -0.21 2.46
N VAL A 7 4.15 0.16 1.32
CA VAL A 7 4.72 -0.07 0.00
C VAL A 7 4.61 1.17 -0.87
N GLU A 8 5.53 1.30 -1.81
CA GLU A 8 5.51 2.36 -2.82
C GLU A 8 4.89 1.82 -4.12
N ALA A 9 4.01 2.61 -4.74
CA ALA A 9 3.45 2.35 -6.06
C ALA A 9 3.97 3.38 -7.07
N LYS A 10 4.39 2.89 -8.24
CA LYS A 10 5.04 3.68 -9.30
C LYS A 10 4.04 4.42 -10.19
N ASN A 11 2.86 3.84 -10.38
CA ASN A 11 1.76 4.39 -11.19
C ASN A 11 0.43 3.76 -10.74
N HIS A 12 -0.68 4.18 -11.34
CA HIS A 12 -2.01 3.70 -10.95
C HIS A 12 -2.19 2.18 -11.12
N LYS A 13 -1.59 1.57 -12.15
CA LYS A 13 -1.72 0.14 -12.42
C LYS A 13 -0.95 -0.69 -11.40
N ASP A 14 0.28 -0.26 -11.10
CA ASP A 14 1.11 -0.86 -10.05
C ASP A 14 0.42 -0.75 -8.68
N ALA A 15 -0.24 0.38 -8.39
CA ALA A 15 -1.04 0.54 -7.17
C ALA A 15 -2.18 -0.49 -7.10
N GLU A 16 -2.97 -0.64 -8.16
CA GLU A 16 -4.06 -1.62 -8.24
C GLU A 16 -3.53 -3.06 -8.09
N ASP A 17 -2.44 -3.40 -8.78
CA ASP A 17 -1.82 -4.73 -8.71
C ASP A 17 -1.33 -5.05 -7.29
N LEU A 18 -0.68 -4.09 -6.61
CA LEU A 18 -0.22 -4.25 -5.23
C LEU A 18 -1.40 -4.39 -4.25
N MET A 19 -2.44 -3.55 -4.39
CA MET A 19 -3.63 -3.63 -3.53
C MET A 19 -4.33 -4.99 -3.69
N ASN A 20 -4.55 -5.44 -4.93
CA ASN A 20 -5.18 -6.73 -5.19
C ASN A 20 -4.34 -7.91 -4.70
N LYS A 21 -3.01 -7.84 -4.87
CA LYS A 21 -2.09 -8.87 -4.36
C LYS A 21 -2.21 -8.99 -2.84
N TYR A 22 -2.09 -7.88 -2.11
CA TYR A 22 -2.11 -7.92 -0.65
C TYR A 22 -3.50 -8.19 -0.07
N ALA A 23 -4.57 -7.79 -0.75
CA ALA A 23 -5.93 -8.16 -0.38
C ALA A 23 -6.13 -9.68 -0.37
N ARG A 24 -5.57 -10.41 -1.35
CA ARG A 24 -5.60 -11.89 -1.39
C ARG A 24 -4.83 -12.52 -0.23
N ASP A 25 -3.79 -11.84 0.25
CA ASP A 25 -2.96 -12.27 1.38
C ASP A 25 -3.54 -11.86 2.76
N GLY A 26 -4.77 -11.35 2.78
CA GLY A 26 -5.51 -10.97 3.99
C GLY A 26 -5.21 -9.57 4.53
N TRP A 27 -4.52 -8.72 3.75
CA TRP A 27 -4.23 -7.34 4.14
C TRP A 27 -5.34 -6.38 3.72
N ARG A 28 -5.60 -5.37 4.54
CA ARG A 28 -6.54 -4.29 4.26
C ARG A 28 -5.80 -2.98 4.04
N VAL A 29 -6.17 -2.24 3.00
CA VAL A 29 -5.67 -0.87 2.78
C VAL A 29 -6.29 0.06 3.82
N ILE A 30 -5.44 0.81 4.54
CA ILE A 30 -5.87 1.78 5.55
C ILE A 30 -5.50 3.22 5.21
N SER A 31 -4.52 3.42 4.34
CA SER A 31 -4.11 4.76 3.91
C SER A 31 -3.37 4.71 2.59
N ASN A 32 -3.49 5.81 1.85
CA ASN A 32 -2.79 6.08 0.62
C ASN A 32 -2.39 7.56 0.65
N THR A 33 -1.09 7.84 0.61
CA THR A 33 -0.54 9.19 0.72
C THR A 33 0.55 9.41 -0.33
N TYR A 34 0.69 10.65 -0.81
CA TYR A 34 1.79 10.99 -1.70
C TYR A 34 3.01 11.43 -0.90
N TRP A 35 4.16 10.81 -1.16
CA TRP A 35 5.43 11.27 -0.62
C TRP A 35 6.17 12.07 -1.69
N ASN A 36 6.44 13.34 -1.39
CA ASN A 36 7.11 14.28 -2.28
C ASN A 36 8.43 14.76 -1.64
N LYS A 37 9.54 14.09 -1.96
CA LYS A 37 10.90 14.56 -1.57
C LYS A 37 11.81 14.84 -2.77
N PHE A 38 11.88 13.91 -3.72
CA PHE A 38 12.62 14.08 -4.99
C PHE A 38 11.81 13.68 -6.22
N LYS A 39 10.85 12.77 -6.05
CA LYS A 39 9.86 12.35 -7.05
C LYS A 39 8.56 12.08 -6.31
N THR A 40 7.43 12.34 -6.95
CA THR A 40 6.11 11.97 -6.42
C THR A 40 5.94 10.46 -6.50
N VAL A 41 5.78 9.83 -5.34
CA VAL A 41 5.46 8.40 -5.21
C VAL A 41 4.20 8.23 -4.37
N LEU A 42 3.36 7.27 -4.75
CA LEU A 42 2.21 6.89 -3.95
C LEU A 42 2.66 5.86 -2.91
N ILE A 43 2.42 6.14 -1.64
CA ILE A 43 2.65 5.23 -0.52
C ILE A 43 1.31 4.62 -0.13
N ILE A 44 1.25 3.29 -0.02
CA ILE A 44 0.07 2.56 0.40
C ILE A 44 0.39 1.84 1.71
N THR A 45 -0.42 2.10 2.73
CA THR A 45 -0.33 1.45 4.03
C THR A 45 -1.42 0.40 4.17
N PHE A 46 -1.00 -0.78 4.59
CA PHE A 46 -1.84 -1.94 4.85
C PHE A 46 -1.80 -2.33 6.32
N GLU A 47 -2.89 -2.91 6.81
CA GLU A 47 -2.96 -3.59 8.09
C GLU A 47 -3.47 -5.03 7.93
N ARG A 48 -3.12 -5.90 8.87
CA ARG A 48 -3.69 -7.25 9.00
C ARG A 48 -3.76 -7.65 10.47
N SER A 49 -4.83 -8.35 10.85
CA SER A 49 -4.93 -8.95 12.18
C SER A 49 -4.00 -10.16 12.31
N ILE A 50 -3.25 -10.20 13.42
CA ILE A 50 -2.51 -11.37 13.92
C ILE A 50 -3.35 -12.05 14.99
#